data_AF-A0A7W0PSG9-F1
#
_entry.id   AF-A0A7W0PSG9-F1
#
_cell.length_a   1.000
_cell.length_b   1.000
_cell.length_c   1.000
_cell.angle_alpha   90.00
_cell.angle_beta   90.00
_cell.angle_gamma   90.00
#
_symmetry.space_group_name_H-M   'P 1'
#
loop_
_entity.id
_entity.type
_entity.pdbx_description
1 polymer ?
#
loop_
_entity_poly.entity_id
_entity_poly.type
_entity_poly.pdbx_seq_one_letter_code
_entity_poly.pdbx_strand_id
1 'polypeptide(L)' 'MSERLPELLDAKKLQAELAVTRAAAEAIMRRLPVVQIEELRKVYVRRSDVVEYLEARTFSKQEVPS' A
#
# COMPACT_ATOMS: atom_id res chain seq x y z
N MET A 1 -11.97 -5.97 -24.26
CA MET A 1 -10.81 -5.20 -23.75
C MET A 1 -10.07 -6.13 -22.81
N SER A 2 -8.77 -6.35 -22.99
CA SER A 2 -8.01 -7.20 -22.05
C SER A 2 -7.85 -6.43 -20.74
N GLU A 3 -8.54 -6.87 -19.69
CA GLU A 3 -8.36 -6.33 -18.35
C GLU A 3 -6.89 -6.51 -17.96
N ARG A 4 -6.22 -5.40 -17.63
CA ARG A 4 -4.84 -5.46 -17.17
C ARG A 4 -4.82 -6.14 -15.80
N LEU A 5 -3.81 -6.97 -15.57
CA LEU A 5 -3.57 -7.56 -14.26
C LEU A 5 -3.44 -6.47 -13.19
N PRO A 6 -3.89 -6.74 -11.96
CA PRO A 6 -3.78 -5.80 -10.86
C PRO A 6 -2.31 -5.47 -10.55
N GLU A 7 -2.04 -4.21 -10.24
CA GLU A 7 -0.70 -3.79 -9.86
C GLU A 7 -0.39 -4.14 -8.40
N LEU A 8 0.60 -5.01 -8.22
CA LEU A 8 1.09 -5.43 -6.91
C LEU A 8 2.31 -4.60 -6.48
N LEU A 9 2.31 -4.21 -5.20
CA LEU A 9 3.38 -3.48 -4.53
C LEU A 9 3.93 -4.33 -3.38
N ASP A 10 5.25 -4.47 -3.32
CA ASP A 10 5.94 -4.96 -2.14
C ASP A 10 6.46 -3.78 -1.29
N ALA A 11 7.04 -4.07 -0.12
CA ALA A 11 7.57 -3.03 0.75
C ALA A 11 8.60 -2.13 0.06
N LYS A 12 9.44 -2.68 -0.84
CA LYS A 12 10.46 -1.92 -1.57
C LYS A 12 9.84 -0.97 -2.58
N LYS A 13 8.86 -1.42 -3.37
CA LYS A 13 8.18 -0.61 -4.37
C LYS A 13 7.30 0.45 -3.69
N LEU A 14 6.61 0.10 -2.61
CA LEU A 14 5.82 1.05 -1.82
C LEU A 14 6.70 2.14 -1.19
N GLN A 15 7.87 1.76 -0.65
CA GLN A 15 8.87 2.71 -0.14
C GLN A 15 9.28 3.72 -1.21
N ALA A 16 9.59 3.25 -2.42
CA ALA A 16 10.01 4.10 -3.52
C ALA A 16 8.89 5.03 -4.01
N GLU A 17 7.66 4.53 -4.10
CA GLU A 17 6.53 5.31 -4.63
C GLU A 17 6.02 6.37 -3.67
N LEU A 18 5.99 6.08 -2.37
CA LEU A 18 5.54 7.04 -1.35
C LEU A 18 6.68 7.91 -0.79
N ALA A 19 7.93 7.66 -1.21
CA ALA A 19 9.12 8.31 -0.68
C ALA A 19 9.21 8.27 0.86
N VAL A 20 8.81 7.14 1.46
CA VAL A 20 8.82 6.92 2.92
C VAL A 20 9.95 5.98 3.34
N THR A 21 10.18 5.83 4.64
CA THR A 21 11.10 4.81 5.15
C THR A 21 10.53 3.41 4.94
N ARG A 22 11.40 2.40 4.89
CA ARG A 22 10.97 0.99 4.81
C ARG A 22 10.02 0.63 5.96
N ALA A 23 10.34 1.07 7.18
CA ALA A 23 9.51 0.80 8.36
C ALA A 23 8.11 1.40 8.23
N ALA A 24 7.99 2.61 7.66
CA ALA A 24 6.71 3.23 7.36
C ALA A 24 5.94 2.46 6.28
N ALA A 25 6.61 2.03 5.20
CA ALA A 25 5.99 1.20 4.17
C ALA A 25 5.44 -0.12 4.75
N GLU A 26 6.21 -0.83 5.58
CA GLU A 26 5.77 -2.06 6.25
C GLU A 26 4.64 -1.79 7.26
N ALA A 27 4.64 -0.64 7.93
CA ALA A 27 3.53 -0.23 8.80
C ALA A 27 2.22 0.00 8.01
N ILE A 28 2.30 0.62 6.83
CA ILE A 28 1.16 0.81 5.93
C ILE A 28 0.66 -0.55 5.42
N MET A 29 1.55 -1.41 4.92
CA MET A 29 1.17 -2.74 4.40
C MET A 29 0.44 -3.60 5.43
N ARG A 30 0.81 -3.52 6.72
CA ARG A 30 0.11 -4.24 7.81
C ARG A 30 -1.33 -3.81 8.04
N ARG A 31 -1.76 -2.67 7.48
CA ARG A 31 -3.13 -2.15 7.57
C ARG A 31 -3.98 -2.47 6.33
N LEU A 32 -3.39 -3.11 5.33
CA LEU A 32 -4.01 -3.37 4.03
C LEU A 32 -4.30 -4.86 3.83
N PRO A 33 -5.27 -5.22 2.97
CA PRO A 33 -5.38 -6.58 2.46
C PRO A 33 -4.08 -7.03 1.78
N VAL A 34 -3.61 -8.22 2.15
CA VAL A 34 -2.36 -8.77 1.61
C VAL A 34 -2.64 -9.81 0.54
N VAL A 35 -1.84 -9.78 -0.52
CA VAL A 35 -1.75 -10.83 -1.52
C VAL A 35 -0.54 -11.67 -1.19
N GLN A 36 -0.79 -12.88 -0.69
CA GLN A 36 0.21 -13.90 -0.46
C GLN A 36 0.08 -14.95 -1.57
N ILE A 37 1.19 -15.21 -2.25
CA ILE A 37 1.28 -16.26 -3.27
C ILE A 37 1.96 -17.44 -2.59
N GLU A 38 1.39 -18.63 -2.74
CA GLU A 38 1.94 -19.86 -2.16
C GLU A 38 3.43 -20.02 -2.55
N GLU A 39 4.23 -20.53 -1.62
CA GLU A 39 5.68 -20.75 -1.77
C GLU A 39 6.54 -19.48 -1.93
N LEU A 40 5.95 -18.30 -2.13
CA LEU A 40 6.67 -17.02 -2.09
C LEU A 40 6.72 -16.46 -0.67
N ARG A 41 7.94 -16.17 -0.19
CA ARG A 41 8.15 -15.47 1.10
C ARG A 41 7.72 -14.00 1.08
N LYS A 42 7.38 -13.48 -0.10
CA LYS A 42 7.16 -12.07 -0.32
C LYS A 42 5.68 -11.75 -0.20
N VAL A 43 5.39 -10.72 0.59
CA VAL A 43 4.03 -10.19 0.75
C VAL A 43 3.83 -9.03 -0.21
N TYR A 44 2.68 -9.00 -0.85
CA TYR A 44 2.26 -7.92 -1.73
C TYR A 44 0.98 -7.28 -1.23
N VAL A 45 0.75 -6.03 -1.62
CA VAL A 45 -0.54 -5.33 -1.50
C VAL A 45 -0.93 -4.81 -2.89
N ARG A 46 -2.22 -4.59 -3.14
CA ARG A 46 -2.64 -3.98 -4.41
C ARG A 46 -2.44 -2.47 -4.36
N ARG A 47 -2.05 -1.86 -5.48
CA ARG A 47 -1.98 -0.39 -5.59
C ARG A 47 -3.32 0.27 -5.28
N SER A 48 -4.44 -0.29 -5.74
CA SER A 48 -5.79 0.21 -5.46
C SER A 48 -6.04 0.40 -3.96
N ASP A 49 -5.72 -0.63 -3.17
CA ASP A 49 -5.99 -0.65 -1.74
C ASP A 49 -5.12 0.38 -1.00
N VAL A 50 -3.88 0.60 -1.48
CA VAL A 50 -3.01 1.67 -0.98
C VAL A 50 -3.61 3.04 -1.26
N VAL A 51 -4.08 3.29 -2.49
CA VAL A 51 -4.68 4.57 -2.87
C VAL A 51 -5.91 4.86 -2.02
N GLU A 52 -6.85 3.91 -1.94
CA GLU A 52 -8.07 4.04 -1.12
C GLU A 52 -7.74 4.30 0.36
N TYR A 53 -6.72 3.59 0.89
CA TYR A 53 -6.28 3.79 2.27
C TYR A 53 -5.72 5.18 2.54
N LEU A 54 -4.96 5.73 1.60
CA LEU A 54 -4.37 7.07 1.68
C LEU A 54 -5.46 8.13 1.54
N GLU A 55 -6.38 7.99 0.59
CA GLU A 55 -7.51 8.91 0.42
C GLU A 55 -8.37 8.97 1.68
N ALA A 56 -8.72 7.82 2.26
CA ALA A 56 -9.47 7.74 3.51
C ALA A 56 -8.74 8.34 4.73
N ARG A 57 -7.43 8.63 4.62
CA ARG A 57 -6.58 9.20 5.67
C ARG A 57 -5.94 10.52 5.28
N THR A 58 -6.36 11.08 4.16
CA THR A 58 -5.94 12.40 3.73
C THR A 58 -6.94 13.39 4.29
N PHE A 59 -6.53 14.11 5.32
CA PHE A 59 -7.35 15.12 5.98
C PHE A 59 -6.84 16.51 5.61
N SER A 60 -7.75 17.49 5.55
CA SER A 60 -7.33 18.89 5.52
C SER A 60 -6.56 19.20 6.80
N LYS A 61 -5.64 20.19 6.78
CA LYS A 61 -4.86 20.57 7.97
C LYS A 61 -5.72 20.91 9.21
N GLN A 62 -7.00 21.24 8.98
CA GLN A 62 -7.98 21.58 10.01
C GLN A 62 -8.72 20.36 10.59
N GLU A 63 -8.53 19.17 10.02
CA GLU A 63 -9.31 17.95 10.29
C GLU A 63 -8.46 16.77 10.79
N VAL A 64 -7.16 16.98 11.03
CA VAL A 64 -6.29 15.91 11.53
C VAL A 64 -6.64 15.62 13.01
N PRO A 65 -7.17 14.43 13.34
CA PRO A 65 -7.40 14.06 14.73
C PRO A 65 -6.04 13.89 15.43
N SER A 66 -5.89 14.58 16.57
CA SER A 66 -4.68 14.54 17.41
C SER A 66 -4.58 13.25 18.20
#